data_AF-A0A4S0S8L6-F1
#
_entry.id   AF-A0A4S0S8L6-F1
#
_cell.length_a   1.000
_cell.length_b   1.000
_cell.length_c   1.000
_cell.angle_alpha   90.00
_cell.angle_beta   90.00
_cell.angle_gamma   90.00
#
_symmetry.space_group_name_H-M   'P 1'
#
loop_
_entity.id
_entity.type
_entity.pdbx_description
1 polymer ?
#
loop_
_entity_poly.entity_id
_entity_poly.type
_entity_poly.pdbx_seq_one_letter_code
_entity_poly.pdbx_strand_id
1 'polypeptide(L)' 'MPVGGTTGLCHQSNAAIDIAAAWYRANLTSIEHPIIPALRRRFGLTPLQAVAVIREAKVAL' A
#
# COMPACT_ATOMS: atom_id res chain seq x y z
N MET A 1 10.54 1.17 33.68
CA MET A 1 9.33 1.69 33.00
C MET A 1 9.23 1.01 31.64
N PRO A 2 8.08 0.44 31.22
CA PRO A 2 7.98 -0.14 29.88
C PRO A 2 7.67 0.96 28.87
N VAL A 3 8.54 1.15 27.89
CA VAL A 3 8.27 1.95 26.71
C VAL A 3 7.39 1.13 25.75
N GLY A 4 6.09 1.14 26.00
CA GLY A 4 5.09 0.72 25.01
C GLY A 4 4.72 1.93 24.16
N GLY A 5 5.18 2.01 22.91
CA GLY A 5 4.95 3.25 22.16
C GLY A 5 5.31 3.29 20.68
N THR A 6 5.39 2.18 19.95
CA THR A 6 5.61 2.24 18.49
C THR A 6 4.66 1.38 17.64
N THR A 7 3.84 0.53 18.24
CA THR A 7 3.05 -0.47 17.49
C THR A 7 1.88 0.10 16.68
N GLY A 8 1.51 1.38 16.86
CA GLY A 8 0.40 2.00 16.12
C GLY A 8 0.75 2.43 14.68
N LEU A 9 1.96 2.93 14.44
CA LEU A 9 2.34 3.50 13.13
C LEU A 9 2.70 2.43 12.10
N CYS A 10 3.31 1.33 12.56
CA CYS A 10 3.64 0.20 11.71
C CYS A 10 2.38 -0.57 11.28
N HIS A 11 1.39 -0.77 12.15
CA HIS A 11 0.12 -1.40 11.76
C HIS A 11 -0.72 -0.53 10.83
N GLN A 12 -0.84 0.77 11.10
CA GLN A 12 -1.57 1.71 10.23
C GLN A 12 -1.01 1.75 8.81
N SER A 13 0.32 1.77 8.68
CA SER A 13 0.98 1.77 7.37
C SER A 13 0.76 0.44 6.62
N ASN A 14 0.73 -0.68 7.34
CA ASN A 14 0.56 -2.00 6.75
C ASN A 14 -0.88 -2.23 6.26
N ALA A 15 -1.88 -1.77 7.00
CA ALA A 15 -3.28 -1.89 6.59
C ALA A 15 -3.57 -1.11 5.30
N ALA A 16 -3.02 0.11 5.16
CA ALA A 16 -3.18 0.89 3.94
C ALA A 16 -2.52 0.23 2.71
N ILE A 17 -1.35 -0.41 2.91
CA ILE A 17 -0.65 -1.16 1.85
C ILE A 17 -1.47 -2.40 1.45
N ASP A 18 -1.98 -3.17 2.41
CA ASP A 18 -2.75 -4.39 2.16
C ASP A 18 -4.04 -4.10 1.37
N ILE A 19 -4.81 -3.10 1.81
CA ILE A 19 -6.04 -2.66 1.13
C ILE A 19 -5.73 -2.18 -0.29
N ALA A 20 -4.67 -1.37 -0.46
CA ALA A 20 -4.28 -0.87 -1.76
C ALA A 20 -3.74 -1.98 -2.67
N ALA A 21 -3.05 -2.99 -2.13
CA ALA A 21 -2.57 -4.16 -2.88
C ALA A 21 -3.73 -5.03 -3.35
N ALA A 22 -4.70 -5.34 -2.48
CA ALA A 22 -5.91 -6.05 -2.86
C ALA A 22 -6.69 -5.31 -3.96
N TRP A 23 -6.85 -3.99 -3.81
CA TRP A 23 -7.50 -3.16 -4.83
C TRP A 23 -6.72 -3.15 -6.14
N TYR A 24 -5.40 -2.98 -6.10
CA TYR A 24 -4.54 -2.99 -7.28
C TYR A 24 -4.65 -4.32 -8.03
N ARG A 25 -4.69 -5.45 -7.32
CA ARG A 25 -4.86 -6.78 -7.93
C ARG A 25 -6.18 -6.93 -8.66
N ALA A 26 -7.27 -6.46 -8.07
CA ALA A 26 -8.59 -6.47 -8.70
C ALA A 26 -8.69 -5.54 -9.92
N ASN A 27 -7.82 -4.52 -10.02
CA ASN A 27 -7.86 -3.49 -11.05
C ASN A 27 -6.64 -3.49 -11.99
N LEU A 28 -5.76 -4.50 -11.90
CA LEU A 28 -4.49 -4.59 -12.62
C LEU A 28 -4.65 -4.38 -14.14
N THR A 29 -5.74 -4.89 -14.71
CA THR A 29 -6.07 -4.83 -16.14
C THR A 29 -6.74 -3.52 -16.57
N SER A 30 -7.30 -2.74 -15.65
CA SER A 30 -8.08 -1.54 -15.94
C SER A 30 -7.42 -0.24 -15.42
N ILE A 31 -6.25 -0.33 -14.80
CA ILE A 31 -5.64 0.83 -14.13
C ILE A 31 -4.95 1.75 -15.13
N GLU A 32 -5.20 3.05 -14.99
CA GLU A 32 -4.50 4.07 -15.75
C GLU A 32 -3.04 4.18 -15.28
N HIS A 33 -2.12 4.14 -16.24
CA HIS A 33 -0.72 4.39 -15.98
C HIS A 33 -0.46 5.90 -16.01
N PRO A 34 0.36 6.44 -15.09
CA PRO A 34 1.27 5.74 -14.18
C PRO A 34 0.66 5.30 -12.82
N ILE A 35 0.95 4.05 -12.43
CA ILE A 35 0.38 3.37 -11.24
C ILE A 35 0.74 4.06 -9.92
N ILE A 36 2.01 4.46 -9.74
CA ILE A 36 2.45 5.05 -8.47
C ILE A 36 1.70 6.37 -8.18
N PRO A 37 1.63 7.34 -9.10
CA PRO A 37 0.79 8.53 -8.92
C PRO A 37 -0.69 8.22 -8.67
N ALA A 38 -1.25 7.21 -9.33
CA ALA A 38 -2.64 6.79 -9.13
C ALA A 38 -2.88 6.27 -7.70
N LEU A 39 -2.02 5.37 -7.21
CA LEU A 39 -2.09 4.83 -5.85
C LEU A 39 -1.91 5.93 -4.79
N ARG A 40 -0.97 6.86 -5.03
CA ARG A 40 -0.74 7.99 -4.13
C ARG A 40 -1.95 8.90 -4.03
N ARG A 41 -2.59 9.26 -5.15
CA ARG A 41 -3.80 10.09 -5.15
C ARG A 41 -5.00 9.39 -4.51
N ARG A 42 -5.14 8.08 -4.75
CA ARG A 42 -6.31 7.31 -4.32
C ARG A 42 -6.28 6.95 -2.84
N PHE A 43 -5.10 6.57 -2.33
CA PHE A 43 -4.93 6.05 -0.97
C PHE A 43 -4.11 6.97 -0.06
N GLY A 44 -3.66 8.14 -0.57
CA GLY A 44 -2.83 9.07 0.21
C GLY A 44 -1.42 8.53 0.53
N LEU A 45 -0.97 7.51 -0.20
CA LEU A 45 0.26 6.80 0.10
C LEU A 45 1.51 7.64 -0.19
N THR A 46 2.58 7.34 0.55
CA THR A 46 3.92 7.78 0.19
C THR A 46 4.46 7.00 -1.01
N PRO A 47 5.49 7.51 -1.74
CA PRO A 47 6.09 6.78 -2.84
C PRO A 47 6.58 5.38 -2.45
N LEU A 48 7.19 5.24 -1.26
CA LEU A 48 7.67 3.96 -0.74
C LEU A 48 6.52 2.98 -0.47
N GLN A 49 5.42 3.45 0.11
CA GLN A 49 4.23 2.63 0.31
C GLN A 49 3.61 2.19 -1.01
N ALA A 50 3.59 3.05 -2.04
CA ALA A 50 3.10 2.66 -3.36
C ALA A 50 3.97 1.56 -4.02
N VAL A 51 5.29 1.60 -3.83
CA VAL A 51 6.18 0.52 -4.26
C VAL A 51 5.91 -0.76 -3.47
N ALA A 52 5.69 -0.66 -2.16
CA ALA A 52 5.32 -1.81 -1.32
C ALA A 52 4.01 -2.44 -1.79
N VAL A 53 2.99 -1.64 -2.14
CA VAL A 53 1.71 -2.12 -2.71
C VAL A 53 1.93 -2.93 -3.99
N ILE A 54 2.75 -2.43 -4.92
CA ILE A 54 3.06 -3.13 -6.17
C ILE A 54 3.79 -4.44 -5.90
N ARG A 55 4.71 -4.44 -4.92
CA ARG A 55 5.46 -5.64 -4.50
C ARG A 55 4.53 -6.68 -3.88
N GLU A 56 3.73 -6.30 -2.89
CA GLU A 56 2.77 -7.18 -2.21
C GLU A 56 1.76 -7.78 -3.20
N ALA A 57 1.25 -6.96 -4.12
CA ALA A 57 0.36 -7.43 -5.17
C ALA A 57 0.99 -8.46 -6.12
N LYS A 58 2.31 -8.36 -6.36
CA LYS A 58 3.07 -9.31 -7.19
C LYS A 58 3.50 -10.58 -6.46
N VAL A 59 3.81 -10.51 -5.16
CA VAL A 59 4.35 -11.65 -4.39
C VAL A 59 3.28 -12.72 -4.13
N ALA A 60 2.01 -12.35 -4.06
CA ALA A 60 0.94 -13.30 -3.76
C ALA A 60 0.35 -14.00 -5.02
N LEU A 61 1.04 -13.93 -6.16
CA LEU A 61 0.71 -14.56 -7.46
C LEU A 61 1.47 -15.89 -7.58
#